data_AF-A0A7W0KTD9-F1
#
_entry.id   AF-A0A7W0KTD9-F1
#
_cell.length_a   1.000
_cell.length_b   1.000
_cell.length_c   1.000
_cell.angle_alpha   90.00
_cell.angle_beta   90.00
_cell.angle_gamma   90.00
#
_symmetry.space_group_name_H-M   'P 1'
#
loop_
_entity.id
_entity.type
_entity.pdbx_description
1 polymer ?
#
loop_
_entity_poly.entity_id
_entity_poly.type
_entity_poly.pdbx_seq_one_letter_code
_entity_poly.pdbx_strand_id
1 'polypeptide(L)'
;MSETGDELPPEEVLERITDLAEELAEHPEVGSRVVELLDWVDAYHRDGLGRLVEMIRAWRGEIFLEAVAEDDLAGGLLATYDLGEGARESAERAVERAMDEIRPVAASHGGDIELVGIADGVVEVRLAGTCDGCPSSAATLTHGVEAALRRHWV
;
A
#
# COMPACT_ATOMS: atom_id res chain seq x y z
N MET A 1 5.98 9.92 32.97
CA MET A 1 5.36 10.98 32.16
C MET A 1 6.07 10.91 30.83
N SER A 2 5.48 10.21 29.85
CA SER A 2 6.09 10.07 28.52
C SER A 2 6.10 11.43 27.86
N GLU A 3 7.30 11.85 27.45
CA GLU A 3 7.53 12.93 26.51
C GLU A 3 6.91 12.47 25.18
N THR A 4 5.75 13.03 24.89
CA THR A 4 4.97 12.79 23.68
C THR A 4 5.79 13.28 22.49
N GLY A 5 5.82 12.55 21.37
CA GLY A 5 6.60 12.88 20.16
C GLY A 5 6.19 14.16 19.41
N ASP A 6 5.67 15.17 20.12
CA ASP A 6 5.18 16.46 19.63
C ASP A 6 6.30 17.54 19.56
N GLU A 7 7.51 17.24 20.03
CA GLU A 7 8.62 18.22 20.14
C GLU A 7 9.81 17.95 19.21
N LEU A 8 9.82 16.86 18.44
CA LEU A 8 10.94 16.59 17.53
C LEU A 8 10.81 17.41 16.24
N PRO A 9 11.87 18.15 15.84
CA PRO A 9 11.92 18.79 14.54
C PRO A 9 11.72 17.74 13.43
N PRO A 10 11.00 18.05 12.34
CA PRO A 10 10.78 17.11 11.23
C PRO A 10 12.07 16.47 10.70
N GLU A 11 13.17 17.23 10.69
CA GLU A 11 14.49 16.77 10.28
C GLU A 11 15.11 15.71 11.18
N GLU A 12 14.73 15.64 12.46
CA GLU A 12 15.25 14.68 13.46
C GLU A 12 14.35 13.44 13.60
N VAL A 13 13.12 13.48 13.06
CA VAL A 13 12.16 12.38 13.16
C VAL A 13 12.71 11.09 12.54
N LEU A 14 13.39 11.18 11.40
CA LEU A 14 13.97 10.01 10.72
C LEU A 14 15.08 9.34 11.54
N GLU A 15 15.95 10.14 12.15
CA GLU A 15 17.00 9.65 13.05
C GLU A 15 16.35 8.93 14.24
N ARG A 16 15.35 9.56 14.86
CA ARG A 16 14.65 8.93 15.99
C ARG A 16 13.91 7.64 15.63
N ILE A 17 13.28 7.58 14.46
CA ILE A 17 12.63 6.35 13.96
C ILE A 17 13.68 5.24 13.79
N THR A 18 14.85 5.58 13.26
CA THR A 18 15.94 4.63 13.04
C THR A 18 16.46 4.09 14.37
N ASP A 19 16.74 4.96 15.34
CA ASP A 19 17.17 4.55 16.69
C ASP A 19 16.15 3.60 17.33
N LEU A 20 14.86 3.95 17.27
CA LEU A 20 13.79 3.11 17.80
C LEU A 20 13.70 1.76 17.08
N ALA A 21 13.93 1.72 15.77
CA ALA A 21 13.95 0.48 15.01
C ALA A 21 15.13 -0.42 15.43
N GLU A 22 16.31 0.15 15.69
CA GLU A 22 17.47 -0.58 16.21
C GLU A 22 17.22 -1.10 17.63
N GLU A 23 16.68 -0.27 18.54
CA GLU A 23 16.28 -0.68 19.88
C GLU A 23 15.25 -1.83 19.84
N LEU A 24 14.28 -1.77 18.91
CA LEU A 24 13.27 -2.81 18.73
C LEU A 24 13.85 -4.11 18.16
N ALA A 25 14.92 -4.04 17.35
CA ALA A 25 15.58 -5.22 16.81
C ALA A 25 16.24 -6.08 17.90
N GLU A 26 16.61 -5.49 19.05
CA GLU A 26 17.11 -6.20 20.22
C GLU A 26 16.02 -7.02 20.95
N HIS A 27 14.74 -6.78 20.61
CA HIS A 27 13.57 -7.43 21.21
C HIS A 27 12.67 -8.06 20.13
N PRO A 28 13.02 -9.25 19.58
CA PRO A 28 12.39 -9.81 18.38
C PRO A 28 10.87 -10.01 18.50
N GLU A 29 10.38 -10.39 19.68
CA GLU A 29 8.96 -10.61 19.92
C GLU A 29 8.16 -9.30 19.92
N VAL A 30 8.78 -8.18 20.30
CA VAL A 30 8.16 -6.85 20.29
C VAL A 30 8.32 -6.22 18.92
N GLY A 31 9.53 -6.28 18.35
CA GLY A 31 9.84 -5.78 17.01
C GLY A 31 8.90 -6.33 15.94
N SER A 32 8.64 -7.65 15.94
CA SER A 32 7.69 -8.26 14.99
C SER A 32 6.28 -7.68 15.09
N ARG A 33 5.78 -7.37 16.30
CA ARG A 33 4.44 -6.81 16.49
C ARG A 33 4.37 -5.34 16.12
N VAL A 34 5.45 -4.60 16.36
CA VAL A 34 5.55 -3.20 15.95
C VAL A 34 5.63 -3.09 14.43
N VAL A 35 6.42 -3.92 13.77
CA VAL A 35 6.47 -3.97 12.30
C VAL A 35 5.10 -4.29 11.71
N GLU A 36 4.42 -5.33 12.21
CA GLU A 36 3.06 -5.65 11.78
C GLU A 36 2.09 -4.47 11.97
N LEU A 37 2.16 -3.78 13.12
CA LEU A 37 1.36 -2.58 13.36
C LEU A 37 1.69 -1.45 12.36
N LEU A 38 2.96 -1.21 12.09
CA LEU A 38 3.42 -0.17 11.15
C LEU A 38 2.97 -0.48 9.72
N ASP A 39 2.98 -1.76 9.31
CA ASP A 39 2.45 -2.18 8.00
C ASP A 39 0.96 -1.82 7.87
N TRP A 40 0.16 -2.07 8.92
CA TRP A 40 -1.26 -1.69 8.92
C TRP A 40 -1.48 -0.18 8.93
N VAL A 41 -0.62 0.58 9.62
CA VAL A 41 -0.65 2.05 9.59
C VAL A 41 -0.28 2.57 8.21
N ASP A 42 0.75 2.01 7.55
CA ASP A 42 1.15 2.37 6.19
C ASP A 42 0.01 2.12 5.21
N ALA A 43 -0.60 0.93 5.27
CA ALA A 43 -1.74 0.58 4.43
C ALA A 43 -2.92 1.57 4.60
N TYR A 44 -3.25 1.91 5.84
CA TYR A 44 -4.32 2.89 6.13
C TYR A 44 -3.98 4.29 5.62
N HIS A 45 -2.76 4.77 5.83
CA HIS A 45 -2.32 6.08 5.34
C HIS A 45 -2.29 6.15 3.82
N ARG A 46 -1.78 5.12 3.15
CA ARG A 46 -1.76 5.00 1.69
C ARG A 46 -3.16 5.17 1.11
N ASP A 47 -4.12 4.42 1.64
CA ASP A 47 -5.53 4.49 1.23
C ASP A 47 -6.16 5.86 1.50
N GLY A 48 -5.93 6.41 2.70
CA GLY A 48 -6.49 7.69 3.12
C GLY A 48 -5.93 8.85 2.30
N LEU A 49 -4.61 8.95 2.18
CA LEU A 49 -3.92 9.98 1.42
C LEU A 49 -4.23 9.87 -0.07
N GLY A 50 -4.32 8.66 -0.63
CA GLY A 50 -4.74 8.45 -2.02
C GLY A 50 -6.12 9.04 -2.29
N ARG A 51 -7.12 8.75 -1.43
CA ARG A 51 -8.46 9.34 -1.53
C ARG A 51 -8.45 10.86 -1.41
N LEU A 52 -7.64 11.42 -0.50
CA LEU A 52 -7.51 12.86 -0.33
C LEU A 52 -6.92 13.53 -1.59
N VAL A 53 -5.87 12.94 -2.16
CA VAL A 53 -5.23 13.43 -3.40
C VAL A 53 -6.25 13.43 -4.55
N GLU A 54 -7.03 12.37 -4.71
CA GLU A 54 -8.09 12.31 -5.74
C GLU A 54 -9.19 13.36 -5.52
N MET A 55 -9.64 13.54 -4.27
CA MET A 55 -10.61 14.60 -3.93
C MET A 55 -10.08 16.00 -4.28
N ILE A 56 -8.81 16.25 -3.97
CA ILE A 56 -8.15 17.52 -4.24
C ILE A 56 -8.01 17.75 -5.75
N ARG A 57 -7.59 16.74 -6.51
CA ARG A 57 -7.54 16.80 -7.98
C ARG A 57 -8.89 17.17 -8.58
N ALA A 58 -9.96 16.52 -8.10
CA ALA A 58 -11.31 16.78 -8.58
C ALA A 58 -11.77 18.23 -8.31
N TRP A 59 -11.29 18.87 -7.24
CA TRP A 59 -11.70 20.23 -6.85
C TRP A 59 -10.78 21.34 -7.40
N ARG A 60 -9.48 21.09 -7.50
CA ARG A 60 -8.44 22.11 -7.75
C ARG A 60 -7.58 21.84 -8.99
N GLY A 61 -7.75 20.70 -9.65
CA GLY A 61 -6.92 20.27 -10.78
C GLY A 61 -5.50 19.86 -10.37
N GLU A 62 -4.66 19.53 -11.35
CA GLU A 62 -3.28 19.06 -11.10
C GLU A 62 -2.33 20.14 -10.56
N ILE A 63 -2.64 21.43 -10.82
CA ILE A 63 -1.83 22.59 -10.38
C ILE A 63 -1.57 22.59 -8.87
N PHE A 64 -2.54 22.15 -8.06
CA PHE A 64 -2.35 22.08 -6.62
C PHE A 64 -1.36 20.99 -6.22
N LEU A 65 -1.38 19.84 -6.89
CA LEU A 65 -0.47 18.74 -6.57
C LEU A 65 0.94 19.01 -7.03
N GLU A 66 1.13 19.72 -8.14
CA GLU A 66 2.45 20.24 -8.54
C GLU A 66 3.02 21.13 -7.42
N ALA A 67 2.22 22.08 -6.92
CA ALA A 67 2.65 22.94 -5.82
C ALA A 67 2.94 22.18 -4.51
N VAL A 68 2.22 21.08 -4.23
CA VAL A 68 2.51 20.21 -3.08
C VAL A 68 3.75 19.35 -3.31
N ALA A 69 3.97 18.88 -4.54
CA ALA A 69 5.16 18.10 -4.92
C ALA A 69 6.45 18.92 -4.85
N GLU A 70 6.35 20.25 -5.05
CA GLU A 70 7.46 21.20 -4.88
C GLU A 70 7.80 21.51 -3.41
N ASP A 71 6.93 21.17 -2.45
CA ASP A 71 7.23 21.30 -1.03
C ASP A 71 8.03 20.09 -0.54
N ASP A 72 9.16 20.32 0.13
CA ASP A 72 10.08 19.25 0.53
C ASP A 72 9.41 18.18 1.43
N LEU A 73 8.58 18.62 2.38
CA LEU A 73 7.96 17.72 3.35
C LEU A 73 6.69 17.09 2.79
N ALA A 74 5.80 17.91 2.22
CA ALA A 74 4.53 17.42 1.69
C ALA A 74 4.74 16.59 0.42
N GLY A 75 5.66 17.00 -0.47
CA GLY A 75 6.09 16.24 -1.63
C GLY A 75 6.80 14.95 -1.23
N GLY A 76 7.66 14.99 -0.22
CA GLY A 76 8.28 13.81 0.37
C GLY A 76 7.25 12.79 0.90
N LEU A 77 6.25 13.26 1.64
CA LEU A 77 5.16 12.42 2.13
C LEU A 77 4.36 11.79 0.99
N LEU A 78 4.00 12.58 -0.03
CA LEU A 78 3.33 12.04 -1.21
C LEU A 78 4.21 10.99 -1.89
N ALA A 79 5.51 11.24 -2.04
CA ALA A 79 6.44 10.29 -2.64
C ALA A 79 6.55 8.97 -1.85
N THR A 80 6.52 9.01 -0.51
CA THR A 80 6.51 7.80 0.35
C THR A 80 5.35 6.85 0.01
N TYR A 81 4.21 7.41 -0.36
CA TYR A 81 3.00 6.65 -0.73
C TYR A 81 2.80 6.53 -2.25
N ASP A 82 3.79 6.96 -3.03
CA ASP A 82 3.76 7.06 -4.48
C ASP A 82 2.65 7.95 -5.07
N LEU A 83 2.26 9.00 -4.35
CA LEU A 83 1.14 9.91 -4.64
C LEU A 83 1.53 11.24 -5.35
N GLY A 84 2.76 11.39 -5.88
CA GLY A 84 3.28 12.60 -6.55
C GLY A 84 2.93 12.77 -8.05
N GLU A 85 3.73 13.51 -8.85
CA GLU A 85 3.51 13.85 -10.29
C GLU A 85 3.18 12.65 -11.21
N GLY A 86 3.38 11.40 -10.76
CA GLY A 86 2.98 10.17 -11.44
C GLY A 86 1.69 9.51 -10.93
N ALA A 87 0.98 10.09 -9.97
CA ALA A 87 -0.04 9.41 -9.19
C ALA A 87 -1.43 9.38 -9.81
N ARG A 88 -1.55 9.43 -11.14
CA ARG A 88 -2.69 8.75 -11.75
C ARG A 88 -2.67 7.34 -11.15
N GLU A 89 -3.78 6.85 -10.60
CA GLU A 89 -3.77 5.49 -10.09
C GLU A 89 -3.31 4.56 -11.21
N SER A 90 -2.07 4.08 -11.13
CA SER A 90 -1.53 3.18 -12.13
C SER A 90 -2.36 1.91 -12.09
N ALA A 91 -2.69 1.36 -13.26
CA ALA A 91 -3.39 0.08 -13.39
C ALA A 91 -2.78 -0.98 -12.45
N GLU A 92 -1.46 -0.99 -12.32
CA GLU A 92 -0.71 -1.88 -11.44
C GLU A 92 -1.08 -1.72 -9.97
N ARG A 93 -1.22 -0.48 -9.48
CA ARG A 93 -1.61 -0.22 -8.09
C ARG A 93 -3.08 -0.53 -7.81
N ALA A 94 -3.95 -0.29 -8.79
CA ALA A 94 -5.37 -0.68 -8.69
C ALA A 94 -5.49 -2.20 -8.52
N VAL A 95 -4.70 -2.91 -9.31
CA VAL A 95 -4.65 -4.37 -9.28
C VAL A 95 -4.01 -4.88 -8.00
N GLU A 96 -2.90 -4.30 -7.55
CA GLU A 96 -2.23 -4.76 -6.33
C GLU A 96 -3.15 -4.63 -5.10
N ARG A 97 -3.88 -3.52 -4.96
CA ARG A 97 -4.87 -3.38 -3.87
C ARG A 97 -6.00 -4.40 -3.95
N ALA A 98 -6.45 -4.69 -5.17
CA ALA A 98 -7.42 -5.76 -5.38
C ALA A 98 -6.85 -7.14 -5.04
N MET A 99 -5.55 -7.38 -5.26
CA MET A 99 -4.87 -8.61 -4.83
C MET A 99 -4.78 -8.69 -3.31
N ASP A 100 -4.44 -7.59 -2.62
CA ASP A 100 -4.29 -7.55 -1.16
C ASP A 100 -5.58 -7.92 -0.42
N GLU A 101 -6.76 -7.60 -0.97
CA GLU A 101 -8.04 -8.07 -0.44
C GLU A 101 -8.21 -9.60 -0.55
N ILE A 102 -7.58 -10.22 -1.54
CA ILE A 102 -7.73 -11.64 -1.89
C ILE A 102 -6.65 -12.50 -1.23
N ARG A 103 -5.44 -11.96 -0.99
CA ARG A 103 -4.33 -12.66 -0.34
C ARG A 103 -4.74 -13.37 0.97
N PRO A 104 -5.53 -12.77 1.90
CA PRO A 104 -5.98 -13.46 3.11
C PRO A 104 -6.83 -14.70 2.81
N VAL A 105 -7.69 -14.63 1.79
CA VAL A 105 -8.52 -15.76 1.36
C VAL A 105 -7.65 -16.84 0.74
N ALA A 106 -6.72 -16.48 -0.15
CA ALA A 106 -5.77 -17.42 -0.75
C ALA A 106 -4.91 -18.11 0.32
N ALA A 107 -4.37 -17.35 1.27
CA ALA A 107 -3.57 -17.84 2.37
C ALA A 107 -4.34 -18.81 3.28
N SER A 108 -5.64 -18.56 3.54
CA SER A 108 -6.49 -19.48 4.31
C SER A 108 -6.66 -20.86 3.67
N HIS A 109 -6.44 -20.95 2.35
CA HIS A 109 -6.44 -22.19 1.57
C HIS A 109 -5.01 -22.69 1.27
N GLY A 110 -3.99 -22.12 1.90
CA GLY A 110 -2.60 -22.50 1.73
C GLY A 110 -2.00 -22.09 0.38
N GLY A 111 -2.52 -21.05 -0.26
CA GLY A 111 -1.98 -20.49 -1.50
C GLY A 111 -1.64 -19.01 -1.37
N ASP A 112 -1.16 -18.44 -2.47
CA ASP A 112 -0.91 -17.00 -2.60
C ASP A 112 -1.18 -16.55 -4.05
N ILE A 113 -1.25 -15.24 -4.26
CA ILE A 113 -1.46 -14.60 -5.55
C ILE A 113 -0.50 -13.42 -5.74
N GLU A 114 0.13 -13.36 -6.90
CA GLU A 114 1.09 -12.30 -7.25
C GLU A 114 0.74 -11.67 -8.60
N LEU A 115 0.86 -10.35 -8.71
CA LEU A 115 0.79 -9.66 -9.99
C LEU A 115 2.07 -9.94 -10.81
N VAL A 116 1.89 -10.39 -12.06
CA VAL A 116 2.99 -10.61 -13.02
C VAL A 116 3.16 -9.42 -13.94
N GLY A 117 2.05 -8.81 -14.36
CA GLY A 117 2.07 -7.62 -15.20
C GLY A 117 0.69 -7.28 -15.74
N ILE A 118 0.63 -6.15 -16.43
CA ILE A 118 -0.58 -5.68 -17.11
C ILE A 118 -0.21 -5.34 -18.54
N ALA A 119 -0.87 -5.99 -19.50
CA ALA A 119 -0.66 -5.76 -20.92
C ALA A 119 -2.02 -5.69 -21.63
N ASP A 120 -2.24 -4.65 -22.43
CA ASP A 120 -3.46 -4.47 -23.23
C ASP A 120 -4.78 -4.62 -22.45
N GLY A 121 -4.79 -4.18 -21.19
CA GLY A 121 -5.97 -4.29 -20.29
C GLY A 121 -6.19 -5.69 -19.70
N VAL A 122 -5.26 -6.62 -19.92
CA VAL A 122 -5.25 -7.94 -19.29
C VAL A 122 -4.31 -7.92 -18.10
N VAL A 123 -4.84 -8.35 -16.95
CA VAL A 123 -4.07 -8.52 -15.72
C VAL A 123 -3.56 -9.95 -15.66
N GLU A 124 -2.24 -10.13 -15.67
CA GLU A 124 -1.60 -11.43 -15.53
C GLU A 124 -1.22 -11.66 -14.07
N VAL A 125 -1.68 -12.76 -13.49
CA VAL A 125 -1.40 -13.14 -12.10
C VAL A 125 -0.81 -14.53 -12.03
N ARG A 126 0.07 -14.74 -11.04
CA ARG A 126 0.62 -16.04 -10.69
C ARG A 126 -0.04 -16.52 -9.41
N LEU A 127 -0.51 -17.76 -9.42
CA LEU A 127 -0.97 -18.44 -8.23
C LEU A 127 0.18 -19.28 -7.66
N ALA A 128 0.36 -19.26 -6.35
CA ALA A 128 1.37 -20.04 -5.65
C ALA A 128 0.74 -20.94 -4.57
N GLY A 129 1.54 -21.90 -4.06
CA GLY A 129 1.13 -22.82 -3.01
C GLY A 129 0.10 -23.85 -3.47
N THR A 130 -0.85 -24.18 -2.60
CA THR A 130 -1.89 -25.21 -2.88
C THR A 130 -2.88 -24.80 -3.99
N CYS A 131 -2.81 -23.53 -4.42
CA CYS A 131 -3.59 -22.99 -5.53
C CYS A 131 -2.93 -23.23 -6.90
N ASP A 132 -1.64 -23.55 -6.93
CA ASP A 132 -0.90 -23.87 -8.15
C ASP A 132 -1.33 -25.25 -8.70
N GLY A 133 -1.79 -25.30 -9.95
CA GLY A 133 -2.24 -26.52 -10.61
C GLY A 133 -3.62 -27.07 -10.21
N CYS A 134 -4.38 -26.40 -9.32
CA CYS A 134 -5.72 -26.82 -8.91
C CYS A 134 -6.83 -26.11 -9.73
N PRO A 135 -7.58 -26.81 -10.61
CA PRO A 135 -8.55 -26.18 -11.51
C PRO A 135 -9.71 -25.46 -10.79
N SER A 136 -10.13 -25.96 -9.62
CA SER A 136 -11.23 -25.35 -8.85
C SER A 136 -10.79 -24.11 -8.08
N SER A 137 -9.54 -24.07 -7.62
CA SER A 137 -8.97 -22.94 -6.89
C SER A 137 -8.71 -21.76 -7.83
N ALA A 138 -8.23 -22.04 -9.05
CA ALA A 138 -8.00 -21.02 -10.07
C ALA A 138 -9.28 -20.25 -10.39
N ALA A 139 -10.39 -20.94 -10.69
CA ALA A 139 -11.65 -20.28 -11.02
C ALA A 139 -12.21 -19.41 -9.88
N THR A 140 -12.06 -19.84 -8.62
CA THR A 140 -12.56 -19.12 -7.44
C THR A 140 -11.74 -17.87 -7.16
N LEU A 141 -10.42 -17.97 -7.22
CA LEU A 141 -9.51 -16.83 -7.01
C LEU A 141 -9.62 -15.81 -8.14
N THR A 142 -9.72 -16.25 -9.40
CA THR A 142 -9.98 -15.36 -10.53
C THR A 142 -11.27 -14.56 -10.34
N HIS A 143 -12.37 -15.19 -9.91
CA HIS A 143 -13.61 -14.48 -9.60
C HIS A 143 -13.46 -13.51 -8.43
N GLY A 144 -12.71 -13.88 -7.38
CA GLY A 144 -12.42 -13.00 -6.26
C GLY A 144 -11.68 -11.74 -6.70
N VAL A 145 -10.63 -11.92 -7.51
CA VAL A 145 -9.85 -10.84 -8.13
C VAL A 145 -10.71 -9.95 -9.01
N GLU A 146 -11.48 -10.52 -9.94
CA GLU A 146 -12.38 -9.73 -10.79
C GLU A 146 -13.38 -8.92 -9.97
N ALA A 147 -13.95 -9.53 -8.93
CA ALA A 147 -14.89 -8.85 -8.06
C ALA A 147 -14.23 -7.71 -7.27
N ALA A 148 -12.98 -7.89 -6.81
CA ALA A 148 -12.19 -6.85 -6.16
C ALA A 148 -11.86 -5.71 -7.13
N LEU A 149 -11.37 -6.03 -8.33
CA LEU A 149 -11.09 -5.04 -9.36
C LEU A 149 -12.32 -4.20 -9.73
N ARG A 150 -13.49 -4.84 -9.91
CA ARG A 150 -14.74 -4.12 -10.22
C ARG A 150 -15.25 -3.22 -9.10
N ARG A 151 -14.82 -3.42 -7.84
CA ARG A 151 -15.17 -2.52 -6.72
C ARG A 151 -14.35 -1.23 -6.74
N HIS A 152 -13.12 -1.31 -7.24
CA HIS A 152 -12.16 -0.20 -7.23
C HIS A 152 -12.02 0.51 -8.59
N TRP A 153 -12.44 -0.14 -9.67
CA TRP A 153 -12.35 0.37 -11.03
C TRP A 153 -13.74 0.71 -11.57
N VAL A 154 -14.06 2.01 -11.63
CA VAL A 154 -15.25 2.59 -12.30
C VAL A 154 -14.81 3.54 -13.38
#